data_AF-A0A075KCC7-F1
#
_entry.id   AF-A0A075KCC7-F1
#
_cell.length_a   1.000
_cell.length_b   1.000
_cell.length_c   1.000
_cell.angle_alpha   90.00
_cell.angle_beta   90.00
_cell.angle_gamma   90.00
#
_symmetry.space_group_name_H-M   'P 1'
#
loop_
_entity.id
_entity.type
_entity.pdbx_description
1 polymer ?
#
loop_
_entity_poly.entity_id
_entity_poly.type
_entity_poly.pdbx_seq_one_letter_code
_entity_poly.pdbx_strand_id
1 'polypeptide(L)'
;MQQVYAPGCAFMIYKSELARKVLDFLNKDLGDIPEHLICCRHEPNLESGIQVINTCGGCDRRYRELYDGISTISLWEILAESKTFSFPDYNGMNMSIHDACPTRTEERVHSAIRKLLERMNIKIIEPENTRTKAICCGDSFYGILPVELVKEQMKKRSNDIPCDNVVVYCISCIKAMHIGGKKPRYIVDLLFGEETGIGTFEPDAWHYELQKFIDEH
;
A
#
# COMPACT_ATOMS: atom_id res chain seq x y z
N MET A 1 23.78 -2.60 5.91
CA MET A 1 22.66 -2.97 6.78
C MET A 1 21.94 -4.13 6.12
N GLN A 2 21.63 -5.20 6.84
CA GLN A 2 20.88 -6.31 6.26
C GLN A 2 19.43 -5.90 6.05
N GLN A 3 18.84 -6.33 4.94
CA GLN A 3 17.48 -6.00 4.55
C GLN A 3 16.68 -7.27 4.31
N VAL A 4 15.38 -7.20 4.60
CA VAL A 4 14.41 -8.25 4.22
C VAL A 4 13.25 -7.59 3.49
N TYR A 5 12.68 -8.29 2.51
CA TYR A 5 11.49 -7.82 1.79
C TYR A 5 10.23 -8.41 2.41
N ALA A 6 9.39 -7.56 2.98
CA ALA A 6 8.10 -7.94 3.53
C ALA A 6 6.97 -7.45 2.60
N PRO A 7 6.51 -8.27 1.63
CA PRO A 7 5.40 -7.90 0.75
C PRO A 7 4.10 -7.69 1.54
N GLY A 8 3.96 -8.38 2.68
CA GLY A 8 2.80 -8.30 3.56
C GLY A 8 1.60 -9.12 3.07
N CYS A 9 0.78 -9.55 4.03
CA CYS A 9 -0.38 -10.42 3.83
C CYS A 9 -1.30 -9.95 2.70
N ALA A 10 -1.76 -8.69 2.77
CA ALA A 10 -2.72 -8.16 1.80
C ALA A 10 -2.17 -8.18 0.36
N PHE A 11 -0.87 -7.91 0.17
CA PHE A 11 -0.28 -7.88 -1.18
C PHE A 11 -0.09 -9.29 -1.73
N MET A 12 0.30 -10.24 -0.89
CA MET A 12 0.38 -11.65 -1.26
C MET A 12 -0.98 -12.24 -1.65
N ILE A 13 -2.06 -11.89 -0.94
CA ILE A 13 -3.43 -12.27 -1.31
C ILE A 13 -3.84 -11.59 -2.63
N TYR A 14 -3.52 -10.31 -2.78
CA TYR A 14 -3.94 -9.52 -3.94
C TYR A 14 -3.32 -10.01 -5.24
N LYS A 15 -1.98 -10.04 -5.32
CA LYS A 15 -1.22 -10.40 -6.52
C LYS A 15 0.21 -10.85 -6.13
N SER A 16 0.35 -12.08 -5.66
CA SER A 16 1.65 -12.68 -5.30
C SER A 16 2.68 -12.64 -6.43
N GLU A 17 2.26 -12.78 -7.68
CA GLU A 17 3.17 -12.69 -8.84
C GLU A 17 3.79 -11.29 -8.99
N LEU A 18 3.07 -10.22 -8.63
CA LEU A 18 3.65 -8.88 -8.59
C LEU A 18 4.60 -8.70 -7.40
N ALA A 19 4.33 -9.32 -6.26
CA ALA A 19 5.27 -9.35 -5.14
C ALA A 19 6.59 -10.02 -5.55
N ARG A 20 6.53 -11.12 -6.32
CA ARG A 20 7.73 -11.78 -6.89
C ARG A 20 8.48 -10.87 -7.87
N LYS A 21 7.78 -10.18 -8.78
CA LYS A 21 8.42 -9.21 -9.69
C LYS A 21 9.12 -8.07 -8.94
N VAL A 22 8.54 -7.60 -7.83
CA VAL A 22 9.18 -6.61 -6.94
C VAL A 22 10.45 -7.19 -6.32
N LEU A 23 10.39 -8.41 -5.78
CA LEU A 23 11.54 -9.08 -5.20
C LEU A 23 12.67 -9.28 -6.24
N ASP A 24 12.34 -9.71 -7.46
CA ASP A 24 13.30 -9.86 -8.55
C ASP A 24 13.99 -8.52 -8.89
N PHE A 25 13.22 -7.43 -8.89
CA PHE A 25 13.77 -6.09 -9.08
C PHE A 25 14.70 -5.69 -7.93
N LEU A 26 14.26 -5.87 -6.67
CA LEU A 26 15.06 -5.56 -5.49
C LEU A 26 16.37 -6.36 -5.51
N ASN A 27 16.31 -7.65 -5.86
CA ASN A 27 17.49 -8.52 -5.91
C ASN A 27 18.48 -8.11 -7.00
N LYS A 28 17.97 -7.61 -8.13
CA LYS A 28 18.82 -7.06 -9.20
C LYS A 28 19.52 -5.77 -8.80
N ASP A 29 18.87 -4.92 -8.01
CA ASP A 29 19.37 -3.56 -7.70
C ASP A 29 20.16 -3.47 -6.39
N LEU A 30 19.74 -4.23 -5.37
CA LEU A 30 20.25 -4.17 -3.99
C LEU A 30 21.01 -5.44 -3.57
N GLY A 31 21.00 -6.49 -4.39
CA GLY A 31 21.59 -7.80 -4.07
C GLY A 31 20.61 -8.76 -3.40
N ASP A 32 21.08 -9.91 -2.94
CA ASP A 32 20.24 -11.01 -2.43
C ASP A 32 19.48 -10.64 -1.14
N ILE A 33 18.25 -10.15 -1.30
CA ILE A 33 17.32 -9.80 -0.23
C ILE A 33 16.37 -10.97 -0.01
N PRO A 34 16.34 -11.58 1.20
CA PRO A 34 15.39 -12.63 1.51
C PRO A 34 13.97 -12.08 1.66
N GLU A 35 12.99 -12.90 1.27
CA GLU A 35 11.57 -12.62 1.50
C GLU A 35 11.19 -12.94 2.97
N HIS A 36 10.34 -12.09 3.54
CA HIS A 36 9.81 -12.24 4.89
C HIS A 36 8.27 -12.25 4.85
N LEU A 37 7.69 -13.46 5.00
CA LEU A 37 6.26 -13.70 4.85
C LEU A 37 5.49 -13.75 6.18
N ILE A 38 6.17 -13.78 7.32
CA ILE A 38 5.52 -13.75 8.64
C ILE A 38 4.75 -12.45 8.75
N CYS A 39 3.46 -12.53 9.12
CA CYS A 39 2.65 -11.34 9.21
C CYS A 39 3.15 -10.42 10.34
N CYS A 40 3.17 -9.10 10.08
CA CYS A 40 3.50 -8.05 11.07
C CYS A 40 2.58 -7.98 12.31
N ARG A 41 1.63 -8.92 12.47
CA ARG A 41 0.83 -9.11 13.68
C ARG A 41 1.42 -10.16 14.62
N HIS A 42 2.43 -10.91 14.17
CA HIS A 42 3.13 -11.94 14.94
C HIS A 42 4.55 -11.48 15.26
N GLU A 43 5.25 -12.23 16.10
CA GLU A 43 6.67 -12.00 16.34
C GLU A 43 7.48 -12.23 15.05
N PRO A 44 8.21 -11.22 14.54
CA PRO A 44 8.87 -11.30 13.24
C PRO A 44 10.05 -12.28 13.22
N ASN A 45 10.62 -12.65 14.37
CA ASN A 45 11.80 -13.52 14.44
C ASN A 45 12.98 -13.00 13.57
N LEU A 46 13.14 -11.68 13.52
CA LEU A 46 14.22 -10.98 12.82
C LEU A 46 15.30 -10.55 13.81
N GLU A 47 16.56 -10.60 13.39
CA GLU A 47 17.68 -10.11 14.20
C GLU A 47 17.65 -8.59 14.36
N SER A 48 18.19 -8.10 15.47
CA SER A 48 18.34 -6.67 15.72
C SER A 48 19.27 -6.02 14.68
N GLY A 49 18.88 -4.86 14.18
CA GLY A 49 19.59 -4.13 13.12
C GLY A 49 19.10 -4.43 11.70
N ILE A 50 18.11 -5.32 11.53
CA ILE A 50 17.46 -5.55 10.23
C ILE A 50 16.59 -4.35 9.84
N GLN A 51 16.66 -3.99 8.55
CA GLN A 51 15.72 -3.04 7.94
C GLN A 51 14.70 -3.78 7.05
N VAL A 52 13.42 -3.62 7.36
CA VAL A 52 12.32 -4.22 6.61
C VAL A 52 11.90 -3.31 5.46
N ILE A 53 11.98 -3.81 4.22
CA ILE A 53 11.41 -3.19 3.04
C ILE A 53 9.93 -3.57 2.97
N ASN A 54 9.03 -2.61 3.19
CA ASN A 54 7.60 -2.87 3.26
C ASN A 54 6.81 -2.19 2.12
N THR A 55 5.63 -2.72 1.82
CA THR A 55 4.68 -2.16 0.82
C THR A 55 3.41 -1.61 1.46
N CYS A 56 3.22 -1.82 2.76
CA CYS A 56 1.97 -1.55 3.47
C CYS A 56 2.23 -0.61 4.64
N GLY A 57 1.51 0.52 4.68
CA GLY A 57 1.63 1.47 5.79
C GLY A 57 1.26 0.89 7.15
N GLY A 58 0.39 -0.13 7.19
CA GLY A 58 0.09 -0.86 8.42
C GLY A 58 1.28 -1.68 8.93
N CYS A 59 1.96 -2.38 8.01
CA CYS A 59 3.19 -3.12 8.31
C CYS A 59 4.32 -2.17 8.72
N ASP A 60 4.51 -1.07 7.98
CA ASP A 60 5.52 -0.04 8.28
C ASP A 60 5.38 0.46 9.73
N ARG A 61 4.16 0.86 10.11
CA ARG A 61 3.87 1.31 11.46
C ARG A 61 4.16 0.24 12.51
N ARG A 62 3.72 -1.00 12.30
CA ARG A 62 3.89 -2.09 13.27
C ARG A 62 5.35 -2.46 13.48
N TYR A 63 6.10 -2.70 12.39
CA TYR A 63 7.52 -3.02 12.48
C TYR A 63 8.29 -1.98 13.28
N ARG A 64 7.98 -0.70 13.04
CA ARG A 64 8.73 0.41 13.61
C ARG A 64 8.30 0.80 15.03
N GLU A 65 7.04 0.57 15.41
CA GLU A 65 6.51 0.94 16.74
C GLU A 65 6.51 -0.22 17.74
N LEU A 66 6.47 -1.47 17.28
CA LEU A 66 6.23 -2.62 18.17
C LEU A 66 7.45 -3.54 18.35
N TYR A 67 8.47 -3.47 17.49
CA TYR A 67 9.58 -4.42 17.50
C TYR A 67 10.93 -3.70 17.61
N ASP A 68 11.54 -3.81 18.79
CA ASP A 68 12.82 -3.17 19.09
C ASP A 68 13.95 -3.71 18.21
N GLY A 69 14.80 -2.80 17.74
CA GLY A 69 15.93 -3.14 16.87
C GLY A 69 15.55 -3.35 15.40
N ILE A 70 14.28 -3.26 15.02
CA ILE A 70 13.83 -3.31 13.63
C ILE A 70 13.59 -1.89 13.11
N SER A 71 14.13 -1.60 11.93
CA SER A 71 13.83 -0.35 11.21
C SER A 71 13.06 -0.64 9.92
N THR A 72 12.46 0.39 9.32
CA THR A 72 11.70 0.23 8.08
C THR A 72 12.14 1.21 7.00
N ILE A 73 11.96 0.77 5.75
CA ILE A 73 11.96 1.62 4.56
C ILE A 73 10.79 1.19 3.67
N SER A 74 10.04 2.12 3.11
CA SER A 74 8.99 1.73 2.17
C SER A 74 9.60 1.40 0.80
N LEU A 75 8.99 0.44 0.10
CA LEU A 75 9.29 0.17 -1.31
C LEU A 75 9.20 1.45 -2.15
N TRP A 76 8.29 2.35 -1.77
CA TRP A 76 8.07 3.61 -2.48
C TRP A 76 9.30 4.50 -2.47
N GLU A 77 9.97 4.61 -1.32
CA GLU A 77 11.20 5.41 -1.18
C GLU A 77 12.32 4.83 -2.04
N ILE A 78 12.49 3.51 -2.02
CA ILE A 78 13.50 2.83 -2.84
C ILE A 78 13.26 3.09 -4.33
N LEU A 79 12.02 2.86 -4.80
CA LEU A 79 11.69 3.05 -6.21
C LEU A 79 11.76 4.52 -6.62
N ALA A 80 11.40 5.45 -5.73
CA ALA A 80 11.42 6.88 -6.02
C ALA A 80 12.85 7.35 -6.35
N GLU A 81 13.85 6.78 -5.66
CA GLU A 81 15.28 7.07 -5.90
C GLU A 81 15.96 6.13 -6.92
N SER A 82 15.27 5.10 -7.40
CA SER A 82 15.88 4.13 -8.33
C SER A 82 16.21 4.76 -9.68
N LYS A 83 17.45 4.55 -10.14
CA LYS A 83 17.90 4.96 -11.48
C LYS A 83 17.71 3.87 -12.54
N THR A 84 17.38 2.67 -12.10
CA THR A 84 17.36 1.43 -12.90
C THR A 84 15.94 0.92 -13.16
N PHE A 85 14.97 1.28 -12.31
CA PHE A 85 13.57 0.93 -12.52
C PHE A 85 13.03 1.65 -13.77
N SER A 86 12.37 0.88 -14.65
CA SER A 86 11.76 1.40 -15.87
C SER A 86 10.31 1.80 -15.56
N PHE A 87 10.04 3.10 -15.56
CA PHE A 87 8.72 3.63 -15.25
C PHE A 87 7.86 3.65 -16.52
N PRO A 88 6.61 3.14 -16.48
CA PRO A 88 5.66 3.34 -17.56
C PRO A 88 5.23 4.81 -17.65
N ASP A 89 4.86 5.26 -18.85
CA ASP A 89 4.37 6.62 -19.12
C ASP A 89 2.84 6.62 -19.29
N TYR A 90 2.14 7.31 -18.39
CA TYR A 90 0.68 7.46 -18.42
C TYR A 90 0.21 8.73 -19.16
N ASN A 91 1.08 9.36 -19.96
CA ASN A 91 0.77 10.43 -20.90
C ASN A 91 0.05 11.64 -20.27
N GLY A 92 0.42 12.00 -19.04
CA GLY A 92 -0.15 13.14 -18.32
C GLY A 92 -1.57 12.91 -17.80
N MET A 93 -2.00 11.65 -17.63
CA MET A 93 -3.34 11.31 -17.14
C MET A 93 -3.61 11.95 -15.77
N ASN A 94 -4.79 12.58 -15.63
CA ASN A 94 -5.24 13.13 -14.37
C ASN A 94 -5.76 12.02 -13.45
N MET A 95 -5.27 11.96 -12.22
CA MET A 95 -5.76 11.07 -11.17
C MET A 95 -5.79 11.82 -9.83
N SER A 96 -6.68 11.44 -8.92
CA SER A 96 -6.56 11.86 -7.52
C SER A 96 -5.74 10.84 -6.75
N ILE A 97 -5.30 11.20 -5.55
CA ILE A 97 -4.58 10.29 -4.64
C ILE A 97 -5.37 10.14 -3.34
N HIS A 98 -5.37 8.94 -2.78
CA HIS A 98 -5.80 8.69 -1.41
C HIS A 98 -4.61 8.18 -0.59
N ASP A 99 -4.06 9.06 0.26
CA ASP A 99 -3.00 8.69 1.19
C ASP A 99 -3.55 7.77 2.31
N ALA A 100 -2.91 6.62 2.51
CA ALA A 100 -3.35 5.61 3.47
C ALA A 100 -3.19 6.11 4.91
N CYS A 101 -4.24 5.97 5.74
CA CYS A 101 -4.24 6.51 7.10
C CYS A 101 -3.13 6.01 8.05
N PRO A 102 -2.55 4.79 7.92
CA PRO A 102 -1.41 4.41 8.76
C PRO A 102 -0.15 5.23 8.48
N THR A 103 -0.07 5.91 7.32
CA THR A 103 1.09 6.71 6.90
C THR A 103 0.97 8.19 7.24
N ARG A 104 -0.02 8.62 8.05
CA ARG A 104 -0.24 10.05 8.36
C ARG A 104 0.98 10.76 8.94
N THR A 105 1.82 10.07 9.70
CA THR A 105 3.05 10.61 10.28
C THR A 105 4.27 10.43 9.38
N GLU A 106 4.08 9.84 8.19
CA GLU A 106 5.15 9.38 7.31
C GLU A 106 5.28 10.26 6.06
N GLU A 107 5.71 11.51 6.24
CA GLU A 107 5.90 12.44 5.11
C GLU A 107 6.89 11.91 4.05
N ARG A 108 7.84 11.06 4.47
CA ARG A 108 8.75 10.32 3.58
C ARG A 108 7.99 9.46 2.56
N VAL A 109 6.93 8.77 3.01
CA VAL A 109 6.10 7.91 2.18
C VAL A 109 5.23 8.75 1.24
N HIS A 110 4.62 9.83 1.75
CA HIS A 110 3.81 10.74 0.94
C HIS A 110 4.60 11.37 -0.20
N SER A 111 5.84 11.77 0.09
CA SER A 111 6.75 12.38 -0.88
C SER A 111 7.23 11.37 -1.91
N ALA A 112 7.59 10.16 -1.47
CA ALA A 112 7.99 9.08 -2.35
C ALA A 112 6.88 8.70 -3.34
N ILE A 113 5.65 8.49 -2.87
CA ILE A 113 4.51 8.16 -3.76
C ILE A 113 4.30 9.24 -4.83
N ARG A 114 4.36 10.52 -4.46
CA ARG A 114 4.17 11.61 -5.43
C ARG A 114 5.31 11.68 -6.44
N LYS A 115 6.55 11.45 -6.02
CA LYS A 115 7.70 11.33 -6.92
C LYS A 115 7.52 10.17 -7.90
N LEU A 116 7.03 9.01 -7.45
CA LEU A 116 6.72 7.89 -8.34
C LEU A 116 5.67 8.27 -9.39
N LEU A 117 4.59 8.94 -8.97
CA LEU A 117 3.51 9.36 -9.86
C LEU A 117 4.00 10.37 -10.91
N GLU A 118 4.85 11.33 -10.50
CA GLU A 118 5.52 12.25 -11.42
C GLU A 118 6.41 11.51 -12.42
N ARG A 119 7.21 10.55 -11.97
CA ARG A 119 8.07 9.72 -12.85
C ARG A 119 7.30 8.86 -13.83
N MET A 120 6.05 8.53 -13.51
CA MET A 120 5.11 7.85 -14.39
C MET A 120 4.27 8.81 -15.26
N ASN A 121 4.59 10.12 -15.23
CA ASN A 121 3.87 11.17 -15.95
C ASN A 121 2.37 11.19 -15.63
N ILE A 122 2.02 11.06 -14.34
CA ILE A 122 0.64 11.18 -13.84
C ILE A 122 0.47 12.56 -13.20
N LYS A 123 -0.59 13.27 -13.57
CA LYS A 123 -0.94 14.57 -12.99
C LYS A 123 -1.88 14.36 -11.81
N ILE A 124 -1.43 14.67 -10.61
CA ILE A 124 -2.22 14.46 -9.40
C ILE A 124 -3.11 15.67 -9.08
N ILE A 125 -4.40 15.39 -8.91
CA ILE A 125 -5.39 16.33 -8.36
C ILE A 125 -5.62 15.97 -6.90
N GLU A 126 -4.96 16.71 -6.01
CA GLU A 126 -5.01 16.49 -4.56
C GLU A 126 -6.43 16.72 -4.00
N PRO A 127 -6.97 15.80 -3.18
CA PRO A 127 -8.15 16.09 -2.38
C PRO A 127 -7.81 17.09 -1.26
N GLU A 128 -8.82 17.76 -0.70
CA GLU A 128 -8.64 18.72 0.41
C GLU A 128 -7.90 18.09 1.60
N ASN A 129 -8.31 16.89 1.99
CA ASN A 129 -7.71 16.13 3.08
C ASN A 129 -6.75 15.08 2.52
N THR A 130 -5.46 15.40 2.51
CA THR A 130 -4.37 14.60 1.94
C THR A 130 -3.15 14.60 2.86
N ARG A 131 -2.14 13.76 2.60
CA ARG A 131 -0.89 13.63 3.39
C ARG A 131 -1.15 13.43 4.89
N THR A 132 -0.58 14.28 5.73
CA THR A 132 -0.73 14.26 7.19
C THR A 132 -2.17 14.53 7.65
N LYS A 133 -3.01 15.12 6.79
CA LYS A 133 -4.43 15.38 7.02
C LYS A 133 -5.35 14.30 6.42
N ALA A 134 -4.79 13.21 5.88
CA ALA A 134 -5.58 12.19 5.19
C ALA A 134 -6.64 11.55 6.10
N ILE A 135 -7.90 11.54 5.63
CA ILE A 135 -9.00 10.86 6.29
C ILE A 135 -8.98 9.38 5.90
N CYS A 136 -9.28 8.50 6.85
CA CYS A 136 -9.32 7.05 6.61
C CYS A 136 -10.32 6.71 5.49
N CYS A 137 -10.00 5.69 4.70
CA CYS A 137 -10.89 5.12 3.69
C CYS A 137 -12.14 4.44 4.26
N GLY A 138 -12.26 4.29 5.58
CA GLY A 138 -13.39 3.65 6.24
C GLY A 138 -13.11 2.22 6.73
N ASP A 139 -12.16 1.51 6.12
CA ASP A 139 -11.87 0.11 6.45
C ASP A 139 -11.42 -0.11 7.90
N SER A 140 -10.78 0.89 8.54
CA SER A 140 -10.37 0.77 9.94
C SER A 140 -11.54 0.71 10.93
N PHE A 141 -12.77 0.99 10.49
CA PHE A 141 -13.98 0.83 11.30
C PHE A 141 -14.55 -0.58 11.25
N TYR A 142 -14.02 -1.47 10.41
CA TYR A 142 -14.40 -2.88 10.38
C TYR A 142 -14.14 -3.54 11.75
N GLY A 143 -15.11 -4.32 12.23
CA GLY A 143 -15.09 -4.91 13.58
C GLY A 143 -15.45 -3.94 14.71
N ILE A 144 -15.60 -2.64 14.44
CA ILE A 144 -16.07 -1.62 15.39
C ILE A 144 -17.50 -1.19 15.08
N LEU A 145 -17.82 -1.01 13.79
CA LEU A 145 -19.14 -0.63 13.31
C LEU A 145 -19.80 -1.79 12.55
N PRO A 146 -21.15 -1.82 12.48
CA PRO A 146 -21.86 -2.64 11.51
C PRO A 146 -21.33 -2.42 10.09
N VAL A 147 -21.25 -3.49 9.30
CA VAL A 147 -20.67 -3.49 7.94
C VAL A 147 -21.29 -2.42 7.03
N GLU A 148 -22.59 -2.19 7.12
CA GLU A 148 -23.25 -1.15 6.33
C GLU A 148 -22.75 0.26 6.69
N LEU A 149 -22.49 0.54 7.98
CA LEU A 149 -21.89 1.81 8.39
C LEU A 149 -20.42 1.92 7.98
N VAL A 150 -19.68 0.80 7.90
CA VAL A 150 -18.32 0.77 7.33
C VAL A 150 -18.35 1.18 5.86
N LYS A 151 -19.29 0.62 5.08
CA LYS A 151 -19.50 0.99 3.68
C LYS A 151 -19.92 2.46 3.52
N GLU A 152 -20.71 2.99 4.44
CA GLU A 152 -21.04 4.43 4.46
C GLU A 152 -19.79 5.30 4.66
N GLN A 153 -18.86 4.92 5.55
CA GLN A 153 -17.59 5.64 5.69
C GLN A 153 -16.74 5.56 4.42
N MET A 154 -16.71 4.40 3.75
CA MET A 154 -16.01 4.22 2.47
C MET A 154 -16.58 5.10 1.35
N LYS A 155 -17.92 5.16 1.24
CA LYS A 155 -18.62 6.04 0.30
C LYS A 155 -18.36 7.51 0.61
N LYS A 156 -18.47 7.91 1.88
CA LYS A 156 -18.18 9.28 2.32
C LYS A 156 -16.78 9.72 1.89
N ARG A 157 -15.76 8.92 2.21
CA ARG A 157 -14.38 9.27 1.85
C ARG A 157 -14.17 9.32 0.33
N SER A 158 -14.79 8.42 -0.42
CA SER A 158 -14.66 8.38 -1.87
C SER A 158 -15.32 9.58 -2.55
N ASN A 159 -16.42 10.09 -1.99
CA ASN A 159 -17.11 11.30 -2.49
C ASN A 159 -16.27 12.57 -2.32
N ASP A 160 -15.37 12.62 -1.33
CA ASP A 160 -14.46 13.74 -1.11
C ASP A 160 -13.28 13.77 -2.11
N ILE A 161 -13.19 12.77 -3.00
CA ILE A 161 -12.06 12.62 -3.94
C ILE A 161 -12.44 13.17 -5.33
N PRO A 162 -11.72 14.18 -5.84
CA PRO A 162 -12.12 14.90 -7.06
C PRO A 162 -12.22 14.05 -8.32
N CYS A 163 -11.22 13.22 -8.61
CA CYS A 163 -11.20 12.41 -9.82
C CYS A 163 -11.85 11.04 -9.62
N ASP A 164 -12.26 10.40 -10.73
CA ASP A 164 -12.75 9.03 -10.71
C ASP A 164 -11.62 8.01 -10.62
N ASN A 165 -10.51 8.24 -11.32
CA ASN A 165 -9.29 7.46 -11.13
C ASN A 165 -8.60 7.91 -9.84
N VAL A 166 -8.41 6.98 -8.90
CA VAL A 166 -7.85 7.28 -7.58
C VAL A 166 -6.65 6.39 -7.31
N VAL A 167 -5.46 6.98 -7.27
CA VAL A 167 -4.24 6.32 -6.84
C VAL A 167 -4.36 5.91 -5.38
N VAL A 168 -4.09 4.64 -5.10
CA VAL A 168 -4.02 4.07 -3.75
C VAL A 168 -2.74 3.26 -3.59
N TYR A 169 -2.18 3.25 -2.39
CA TYR A 169 -1.02 2.42 -2.02
C TYR A 169 -1.29 1.55 -0.79
N CYS A 170 -2.57 1.29 -0.53
CA CYS A 170 -3.07 0.37 0.48
C CYS A 170 -4.19 -0.46 -0.15
N ILE A 171 -4.16 -1.78 0.05
CA ILE A 171 -5.07 -2.71 -0.62
C ILE A 171 -6.50 -2.61 -0.08
N SER A 172 -6.68 -2.37 1.22
CA SER A 172 -8.00 -2.02 1.76
C SER A 172 -8.58 -0.75 1.12
N CYS A 173 -7.73 0.20 0.72
CA CYS A 173 -8.20 1.41 0.04
C CYS A 173 -8.67 1.11 -1.39
N ILE A 174 -8.17 0.05 -2.06
CA ILE A 174 -8.74 -0.41 -3.34
C ILE A 174 -10.23 -0.74 -3.14
N LYS A 175 -10.54 -1.50 -2.08
CA LYS A 175 -11.91 -1.97 -1.79
C LYS A 175 -12.81 -0.80 -1.46
N ALA A 176 -12.34 0.10 -0.59
CA ALA A 176 -13.09 1.28 -0.19
C ALA A 176 -13.40 2.22 -1.36
N MET A 177 -12.42 2.51 -2.23
CA MET A 177 -12.64 3.34 -3.42
C MET A 177 -13.63 2.69 -4.37
N HIS A 178 -13.54 1.36 -4.57
CA HIS A 178 -14.49 0.63 -5.39
C HIS A 178 -15.92 0.67 -4.83
N ILE A 179 -16.10 0.39 -3.53
CA ILE A 179 -17.39 0.47 -2.84
C ILE A 179 -17.99 1.89 -2.92
N GLY A 180 -17.12 2.91 -2.89
CA GLY A 180 -17.49 4.31 -3.07
C GLY A 180 -17.75 4.74 -4.51
N GLY A 181 -17.70 3.83 -5.49
CA GLY A 181 -17.97 4.12 -6.90
C GLY A 181 -16.81 4.74 -7.68
N LYS A 182 -15.60 4.79 -7.10
CA LYS A 182 -14.38 5.28 -7.75
C LYS A 182 -13.61 4.14 -8.42
N LYS A 183 -12.66 4.49 -9.29
CA LYS A 183 -11.77 3.56 -9.99
C LYS A 183 -10.39 3.54 -9.31
N PRO A 184 -10.12 2.59 -8.40
CA PRO A 184 -8.83 2.52 -7.74
C PRO A 184 -7.72 2.20 -8.74
N ARG A 185 -6.57 2.85 -8.57
CA ARG A 185 -5.32 2.62 -9.31
C ARG A 185 -4.24 2.32 -8.28
N TYR A 186 -4.00 1.03 -8.02
CA TYR A 186 -3.01 0.62 -7.03
C TYR A 186 -1.60 0.90 -7.54
N ILE A 187 -0.77 1.51 -6.69
CA ILE A 187 0.54 2.00 -7.08
C ILE A 187 1.45 0.91 -7.67
N VAL A 188 1.39 -0.33 -7.17
CA VAL A 188 2.23 -1.41 -7.73
C VAL A 188 1.75 -1.79 -9.13
N ASP A 189 0.45 -1.87 -9.36
CA ASP A 189 -0.05 -2.13 -10.71
C ASP A 189 0.39 -1.01 -11.65
N LEU A 190 0.31 0.25 -11.21
CA LEU A 190 0.80 1.38 -12.00
C LEU A 190 2.29 1.26 -12.33
N LEU A 191 3.12 0.89 -11.36
CA LEU A 191 4.56 0.72 -11.55
C LEU A 191 4.90 -0.34 -12.60
N PHE A 192 4.06 -1.38 -12.73
CA PHE A 192 4.25 -2.47 -13.68
C PHE A 192 3.37 -2.38 -14.93
N GLY A 193 2.65 -1.26 -15.13
CA GLY A 193 1.79 -1.07 -16.30
C GLY A 193 0.56 -1.98 -16.33
N GLU A 194 0.13 -2.51 -15.17
CA GLU A 194 -1.00 -3.42 -15.04
C GLU A 194 -2.30 -2.68 -14.67
N GLU A 195 -3.43 -3.32 -14.96
CA GLU A 195 -4.73 -2.87 -14.46
C GLU A 195 -4.93 -3.30 -13.00
N THR A 196 -5.61 -2.45 -12.24
CA THR A 196 -5.93 -2.72 -10.84
C THR A 196 -7.15 -3.61 -10.74
N GLY A 197 -6.93 -4.80 -10.20
CA GLY A 197 -7.99 -5.74 -9.87
C GLY A 197 -8.74 -5.30 -8.61
N ILE A 198 -10.04 -5.56 -8.56
CA ILE A 198 -10.82 -5.31 -7.35
C ILE A 198 -10.68 -6.48 -6.36
N GLY A 199 -10.65 -7.72 -6.86
CA GLY A 199 -10.64 -8.93 -6.03
C GLY A 199 -11.86 -8.98 -5.08
N THR A 200 -11.72 -9.71 -3.97
CA THR A 200 -12.71 -9.68 -2.89
C THR A 200 -12.76 -8.28 -2.27
N PHE A 201 -13.94 -7.67 -2.25
CA PHE A 201 -14.15 -6.29 -1.78
C PHE A 201 -15.21 -6.16 -0.70
N GLU A 202 -16.12 -7.12 -0.56
CA GLU A 202 -17.09 -7.12 0.54
C GLU A 202 -16.34 -7.21 1.88
N PRO A 203 -16.58 -6.28 2.85
CA PRO A 203 -15.74 -6.18 4.04
C PRO A 203 -15.58 -7.50 4.80
N ASP A 204 -16.67 -8.23 5.06
CA ASP A 204 -16.60 -9.50 5.79
C ASP A 204 -15.74 -10.54 5.06
N ALA A 205 -15.90 -10.66 3.74
CA ALA A 205 -15.15 -11.61 2.94
C ALA A 205 -13.67 -11.22 2.83
N TRP A 206 -13.37 -9.94 2.62
CA TRP A 206 -12.00 -9.45 2.54
C TRP A 206 -11.24 -9.65 3.86
N HIS A 207 -11.87 -9.30 4.98
CA HIS A 207 -11.24 -9.47 6.30
C HIS A 207 -11.15 -10.95 6.70
N TYR A 208 -12.06 -11.80 6.25
CA TYR A 208 -11.93 -13.26 6.42
C TYR A 208 -10.72 -13.82 5.66
N GLU A 209 -10.55 -13.46 4.38
CA GLU A 209 -9.37 -13.87 3.58
C GLU A 209 -8.06 -13.36 4.21
N LEU A 210 -8.06 -12.11 4.66
CA LEU A 210 -6.92 -11.50 5.33
C LEU A 210 -6.57 -12.23 6.62
N GLN A 211 -7.58 -12.55 7.44
CA GLN A 211 -7.39 -13.27 8.69
C GLN A 211 -6.87 -14.69 8.45
N LYS A 212 -7.37 -15.38 7.42
CA LYS A 212 -6.86 -16.71 7.04
C LYS A 212 -5.35 -16.67 6.73
N PHE A 213 -4.89 -15.69 5.95
CA PHE A 213 -3.46 -15.55 5.68
C PHE A 213 -2.67 -15.30 6.98
N ILE A 214 -3.18 -14.41 7.84
CA ILE A 214 -2.56 -14.09 9.13
C ILE A 214 -2.45 -15.35 10.00
N ASP A 215 -3.48 -16.20 10.04
CA ASP A 215 -3.44 -17.40 10.88
C ASP A 215 -2.46 -18.46 10.35
N GLU A 216 -2.20 -18.47 9.04
CA GLU A 216 -1.29 -19.40 8.36
C GLU A 216 0.19 -18.93 8.37
N HIS A 217 0.48 -17.63 8.55
CA HIS A 217 1.82 -17.02 8.40
C HIS A 217 2.09 -15.93 9.45
#